data_AF-A0A921JRQ5-F1
#
_entry.id   AF-A0A921JRQ5-F1
#
_cell.length_a   1.000
_cell.length_b   1.000
_cell.length_c   1.000
_cell.angle_alpha   90.00
_cell.angle_beta   90.00
_cell.angle_gamma   90.00
#
_symmetry.space_group_name_H-M   'P 1'
#
loop_
_entity.id
_entity.type
_entity.pdbx_description
1 polymer ?
#
loop_
_entity_poly.entity_id
_entity_poly.type
_entity_poly.pdbx_seq_one_letter_code
_entity_poly.pdbx_strand_id
1 'polypeptide(L)'
;MVFSLRFVAHSEVGRVRKNNQDAGYASPTMLLVTDGMGGAAAGDLASAVASTEAARSDARAADAEEMLERIAGIIARSNHKLSELIEADLELDGMGTTFCGAMFDGASFGLAHVGDSRGYLLRDGELTQLTHDHSWVQSLIDEGKITPAQAATHPHRSLILKVLNGQINFEPDLDVIEAKLGDRLMFCSDGLSGLVDDSAIRMLLSTADLEDGVRQLAMAANDNGGHDNITIVVGEVVEQDDDLDATPGVLIGSATEVEVPRAAAAPKAGAIRDDAYPATGPVDHDDHEKNRYALEEPKRRWPGVVIAILLVALVIGGGAFGFNAYAKSRYFVAADDAHVAIFNGIPGSFLGISLNTLEERSDVPVAHLPKFYQGAVESSISVSTLDAARITVNDLRTLAADCQAVREERAKPDPVPITTSASAPTFTRPGLPPLPVVSPLASPTPVLPTSLGTVTPSATEEANPEDC
;
A
#
# COMPACT_ATOMS: atom_id res chain seq x y z
N MET A 1 -38.08 -37.98 15.48
CA MET A 1 -37.38 -36.92 14.73
C MET A 1 -38.34 -36.44 13.67
N VAL A 2 -38.46 -35.11 13.49
CA VAL A 2 -39.38 -34.55 12.49
C VAL A 2 -38.64 -34.34 11.18
N PHE A 3 -37.37 -33.90 11.25
CA PHE A 3 -36.55 -33.58 10.10
C PHE A 3 -35.11 -34.12 10.23
N SER A 4 -34.43 -34.22 9.11
CA SER A 4 -32.99 -34.47 8.99
C SER A 4 -32.31 -33.27 8.32
N LEU A 5 -30.98 -33.21 8.41
CA LEU A 5 -30.19 -32.10 7.88
C LEU A 5 -29.28 -32.61 6.76
N ARG A 6 -29.53 -32.15 5.53
CA ARG A 6 -28.57 -32.31 4.43
C ARG A 6 -27.58 -31.15 4.51
N PHE A 7 -26.29 -31.42 4.57
CA PHE A 7 -25.29 -30.35 4.69
C PHE A 7 -24.25 -30.36 3.57
N VAL A 8 -23.70 -29.18 3.29
CA VAL A 8 -22.55 -28.96 2.40
C VAL A 8 -21.60 -28.00 3.10
N ALA A 9 -20.31 -28.29 3.03
CA ALA A 9 -19.27 -27.51 3.69
C ALA A 9 -18.11 -27.25 2.72
N HIS A 10 -17.66 -26.00 2.64
CA HIS A 10 -16.58 -25.55 1.75
C HIS A 10 -15.64 -24.61 2.50
N SER A 11 -14.33 -24.76 2.31
CA SER A 11 -13.34 -23.82 2.83
C SER A 11 -12.15 -23.71 1.87
N GLU A 12 -11.66 -22.50 1.66
CA GLU A 12 -10.51 -22.22 0.80
C GLU A 12 -9.75 -20.96 1.20
N VAL A 13 -8.50 -20.85 0.73
CA VAL A 13 -7.59 -19.76 1.08
C VAL A 13 -8.02 -18.40 0.50
N GLY A 14 -8.78 -18.39 -0.59
CA GLY A 14 -9.02 -17.21 -1.41
C GLY A 14 -7.83 -16.91 -2.36
N ARG A 15 -7.74 -15.67 -2.85
CA ARG A 15 -6.76 -15.24 -3.87
C ARG A 15 -5.54 -14.51 -3.31
N VAL A 16 -5.64 -13.94 -2.11
CA VAL A 16 -4.60 -13.05 -1.55
C VAL A 16 -3.87 -13.65 -0.35
N ARG A 17 -4.57 -14.36 0.54
CA ARG A 17 -3.95 -14.99 1.72
C ARG A 17 -3.00 -16.11 1.29
N LYS A 18 -2.04 -16.45 2.16
CA LYS A 18 -1.05 -17.52 1.91
C LYS A 18 -1.47 -18.86 2.50
N ASN A 19 -2.22 -18.83 3.59
CA ASN A 19 -2.70 -19.98 4.32
C ASN A 19 -4.17 -19.77 4.66
N ASN A 20 -4.84 -20.87 5.01
CA ASN A 20 -6.21 -20.86 5.47
C ASN A 20 -6.22 -20.84 7.00
N GLN A 21 -6.69 -19.73 7.59
CA GLN A 21 -6.88 -19.59 9.03
C GLN A 21 -8.33 -19.85 9.43
N ASP A 22 -9.24 -20.06 8.48
CA ASP A 22 -10.59 -20.52 8.78
C ASP A 22 -10.63 -22.03 9.03
N ALA A 23 -11.58 -22.44 9.85
CA ALA A 23 -11.97 -23.83 10.02
C ALA A 23 -13.50 -23.95 10.10
N GLY A 24 -13.98 -25.18 9.97
CA GLY A 24 -15.40 -25.46 10.19
C GLY A 24 -15.66 -26.93 10.52
N TYR A 25 -16.88 -27.18 10.95
CA TYR A 25 -17.40 -28.51 11.23
C TYR A 25 -18.84 -28.62 10.74
N ALA A 26 -19.18 -29.71 10.07
CA ALA A 26 -20.54 -29.98 9.62
C ALA A 26 -20.90 -31.45 9.85
N SER A 27 -22.07 -31.69 10.42
CA SER A 27 -22.64 -33.00 10.67
C SER A 27 -24.17 -32.94 10.59
N PRO A 28 -24.88 -34.08 10.70
CA PRO A 28 -26.33 -34.09 10.80
C PRO A 28 -26.90 -33.33 12.01
N THR A 29 -26.07 -33.03 13.01
CA THR A 29 -26.47 -32.41 14.29
C THR A 29 -25.77 -31.10 14.60
N MET A 30 -24.82 -30.64 13.78
CA MET A 30 -24.09 -29.40 14.03
C MET A 30 -23.54 -28.78 12.75
N LEU A 31 -23.62 -27.46 12.65
CA LEU A 31 -22.98 -26.65 11.61
C LEU A 31 -22.16 -25.57 12.29
N LEU A 32 -20.91 -25.36 11.87
CA LEU A 32 -20.00 -24.43 12.51
C LEU A 32 -19.00 -23.84 11.52
N VAL A 33 -18.79 -22.52 11.62
CA VAL A 33 -17.65 -21.81 11.04
C VAL A 33 -16.86 -21.10 12.15
N THR A 34 -15.54 -21.14 12.04
CA THR A 34 -14.59 -20.48 12.93
C THR A 34 -13.54 -19.78 12.09
N ASP A 35 -13.39 -18.47 12.24
CA ASP A 35 -12.44 -17.64 11.51
C ASP A 35 -11.28 -17.29 12.45
N GLY A 36 -10.07 -17.68 12.07
CA GLY A 36 -8.88 -17.62 12.90
C GLY A 36 -8.10 -16.32 12.71
N MET A 37 -7.84 -15.61 13.80
CA MET A 37 -7.05 -14.38 13.82
C MET A 37 -5.81 -14.50 14.72
N GLY A 38 -4.80 -13.69 14.40
CA GLY A 38 -3.47 -13.78 14.98
C GLY A 38 -2.42 -13.86 13.88
N GLY A 39 -1.13 -13.78 14.21
CA GLY A 39 -0.07 -14.04 13.24
C GLY A 39 -0.32 -15.36 12.49
N ALA A 40 0.26 -15.53 11.29
CA ALA A 40 -0.16 -16.58 10.34
C ALA A 40 -0.35 -17.99 10.96
N ALA A 41 0.53 -18.43 11.87
CA ALA A 41 0.49 -19.74 12.52
C ALA A 41 -0.30 -19.80 13.85
N ALA A 42 -0.87 -18.68 14.29
CA ALA A 42 -1.61 -18.57 15.53
C ALA A 42 -3.13 -18.60 15.29
N GLY A 43 -3.58 -17.99 14.18
CA GLY A 43 -5.00 -17.98 13.80
C GLY A 43 -5.52 -19.34 13.34
N ASP A 44 -4.76 -20.05 12.50
CA ASP A 44 -5.11 -21.39 12.02
C ASP A 44 -5.22 -22.41 13.17
N LEU A 45 -4.33 -22.34 14.16
CA LEU A 45 -4.43 -23.12 15.40
C LEU A 45 -5.67 -22.77 16.22
N ALA A 46 -6.00 -21.48 16.36
CA ALA A 46 -7.13 -21.06 17.18
C ALA A 46 -8.47 -21.55 16.62
N SER A 47 -8.70 -21.39 15.32
CA SER A 47 -9.91 -21.88 14.65
C SER A 47 -9.97 -23.41 14.62
N ALA A 48 -8.83 -24.08 14.42
CA ALA A 48 -8.73 -25.54 14.48
C ALA A 48 -9.10 -26.10 15.86
N VAL A 49 -8.69 -25.43 16.96
CA VAL A 49 -9.08 -25.81 18.33
C VAL A 49 -10.59 -25.78 18.49
N ALA A 50 -11.24 -24.68 18.12
CA ALA A 50 -12.68 -24.51 18.29
C ALA A 50 -13.48 -25.55 17.47
N SER A 51 -13.13 -25.75 16.19
CA SER A 51 -13.79 -26.74 15.34
C SER A 51 -13.52 -28.19 15.80
N THR A 52 -12.33 -28.49 16.31
CA THR A 52 -12.00 -29.82 16.85
C THR A 52 -12.78 -30.11 18.13
N GLU A 53 -12.92 -29.13 19.03
CA GLU A 53 -13.72 -29.28 20.25
C GLU A 53 -15.20 -29.46 19.94
N ALA A 54 -15.70 -28.78 18.90
CA ALA A 54 -17.05 -28.99 18.38
C ALA A 54 -17.23 -30.44 17.89
N ALA A 55 -16.36 -30.93 17.01
CA ALA A 55 -16.41 -32.29 16.49
C ALA A 55 -16.32 -33.38 17.59
N ARG A 56 -15.55 -33.13 18.65
CA ARG A 56 -15.44 -34.06 19.80
C ARG A 56 -16.69 -34.10 20.67
N SER A 57 -17.43 -32.99 20.70
CA SER A 57 -18.56 -32.80 21.60
C SER A 57 -19.91 -32.97 20.90
N ASP A 58 -19.88 -33.13 19.56
CA ASP A 58 -21.05 -33.31 18.74
C ASP A 58 -21.78 -34.60 19.10
N ALA A 59 -23.05 -34.42 19.43
CA ALA A 59 -23.99 -35.46 19.76
C ALA A 59 -25.39 -34.88 19.62
N ARG A 60 -26.34 -35.71 19.19
CA ARG A 60 -27.75 -35.35 19.19
C ARG A 60 -28.18 -34.97 20.61
N ALA A 61 -28.64 -33.74 20.79
CA ALA A 61 -29.26 -33.26 22.02
C ALA A 61 -30.73 -33.69 22.10
N ALA A 62 -31.27 -33.78 23.31
CA ALA A 62 -32.67 -34.14 23.54
C ALA A 62 -33.65 -33.00 23.22
N ASP A 63 -33.24 -31.76 23.47
CA ASP A 63 -34.05 -30.56 23.30
C ASP A 63 -33.16 -29.30 23.13
N ALA A 64 -33.83 -28.16 22.96
CA ALA A 64 -33.19 -26.86 22.76
C ALA A 64 -32.35 -26.38 23.96
N GLU A 65 -32.74 -26.70 25.20
CA GLU A 65 -31.97 -26.30 26.38
C GLU A 65 -30.64 -27.05 26.43
N GLU A 66 -30.67 -28.37 26.19
CA GLU A 66 -29.45 -29.17 26.10
C GLU A 66 -28.55 -28.72 24.92
N MET A 67 -29.13 -28.34 23.78
CA MET A 67 -28.35 -27.78 22.65
C MET A 67 -27.59 -26.52 23.06
N LEU A 68 -28.26 -25.56 23.71
CA LEU A 68 -27.65 -24.31 24.14
C LEU A 68 -26.58 -24.53 25.21
N GLU A 69 -26.84 -25.38 26.20
CA GLU A 69 -25.85 -25.74 27.23
C GLU A 69 -24.61 -26.40 26.60
N ARG A 70 -24.83 -27.32 25.65
CA ARG A 70 -23.75 -28.06 24.99
C ARG A 70 -22.88 -27.16 24.12
N ILE A 71 -23.48 -26.30 23.29
CA ILE A 71 -22.73 -25.38 22.43
C ILE A 71 -22.00 -24.30 23.24
N ALA A 72 -22.62 -23.79 24.31
CA ALA A 72 -21.93 -22.90 25.26
C ALA A 72 -20.76 -23.61 25.95
N GLY A 73 -20.92 -24.88 26.31
CA GLY A 73 -19.85 -25.72 26.84
C GLY A 73 -18.70 -25.95 25.86
N ILE A 74 -18.99 -26.10 24.56
CA ILE A 74 -17.97 -26.20 23.50
C ILE A 74 -17.16 -24.91 23.43
N ILE A 75 -17.84 -23.77 23.42
CA ILE A 75 -17.23 -22.44 23.41
C ILE A 75 -16.30 -22.26 24.62
N ALA A 76 -16.79 -22.59 25.83
CA ALA A 76 -16.01 -22.48 27.06
C ALA A 76 -14.77 -23.38 27.06
N ARG A 77 -14.90 -24.64 26.62
CA ARG A 77 -13.76 -25.58 26.51
C ARG A 77 -12.75 -25.12 25.47
N SER A 78 -13.21 -24.61 24.33
CA SER A 78 -12.36 -24.06 23.28
C SER A 78 -11.55 -22.88 23.82
N ASN A 79 -12.21 -21.92 24.46
CA ASN A 79 -11.53 -20.76 25.03
C ASN A 79 -10.55 -21.15 26.14
N HIS A 80 -10.92 -22.06 27.04
CA HIS A 80 -9.99 -22.59 28.04
C HIS A 80 -8.77 -23.26 27.38
N LYS A 81 -8.99 -24.02 26.30
CA LYS A 81 -7.90 -24.65 25.56
C LYS A 81 -6.97 -23.64 24.91
N LEU A 82 -7.50 -22.54 24.37
CA LEU A 82 -6.69 -21.43 23.86
C LEU A 82 -5.85 -20.80 24.98
N SER A 83 -6.42 -20.58 26.17
CA SER A 83 -5.68 -20.08 27.34
C SER A 83 -4.50 -21.01 27.70
N GLU A 84 -4.72 -22.33 27.77
CA GLU A 84 -3.64 -23.29 28.05
C GLU A 84 -2.51 -23.23 27.01
N LEU A 85 -2.84 -23.02 25.74
CA LEU A 85 -1.86 -22.94 24.66
C LEU A 85 -1.04 -21.65 24.76
N ILE A 86 -1.68 -20.50 25.03
CA ILE A 86 -1.01 -19.21 25.22
C ILE A 86 -0.11 -19.24 26.46
N GLU A 87 -0.55 -19.87 27.56
CA GLU A 87 0.26 -20.04 28.76
C GLU A 87 1.49 -20.93 28.51
N ALA A 88 1.37 -21.93 27.64
CA ALA A 88 2.47 -22.81 27.27
C ALA A 88 3.46 -22.15 26.29
N ASP A 89 2.98 -21.28 25.40
CA ASP A 89 3.80 -20.55 24.42
C ASP A 89 3.29 -19.11 24.23
N LEU A 90 4.05 -18.16 24.80
CA LEU A 90 3.74 -16.73 24.72
C LEU A 90 3.83 -16.15 23.30
N GLU A 91 4.43 -16.86 22.33
CA GLU A 91 4.40 -16.43 20.92
C GLU A 91 2.99 -16.54 20.31
N LEU A 92 2.09 -17.31 20.96
CA LEU A 92 0.68 -17.40 20.60
C LEU A 92 -0.18 -16.27 21.19
N ASP A 93 0.42 -15.35 21.96
CA ASP A 93 -0.32 -14.20 22.49
C ASP A 93 -0.94 -13.36 21.35
N GLY A 94 -2.21 -13.02 21.53
CA GLY A 94 -3.03 -12.35 20.52
C GLY A 94 -3.66 -13.29 19.48
N MET A 95 -3.50 -14.61 19.61
CA MET A 95 -4.34 -15.55 18.85
C MET A 95 -5.80 -15.48 19.29
N GLY A 96 -6.70 -15.73 18.35
CA GLY A 96 -8.09 -15.92 18.65
C GLY A 96 -8.88 -16.44 17.47
N THR A 97 -10.15 -16.73 17.69
CA THR A 97 -11.04 -17.14 16.60
C THR A 97 -12.47 -16.71 16.87
N THR A 98 -13.25 -16.49 15.81
CA THR A 98 -14.70 -16.39 15.89
C THR A 98 -15.30 -17.78 16.16
N PHE A 99 -16.57 -17.80 16.54
CA PHE A 99 -17.36 -19.01 16.66
C PHE A 99 -18.78 -18.71 16.21
N CYS A 100 -19.22 -19.27 15.08
CA CYS A 100 -20.55 -19.03 14.56
C CYS A 100 -21.15 -20.34 14.04
N GLY A 101 -22.18 -20.84 14.71
CA GLY A 101 -22.75 -22.13 14.37
C GLY A 101 -24.02 -22.46 15.12
N ALA A 102 -24.62 -23.60 14.80
CA ALA A 102 -25.79 -24.11 15.50
C ALA A 102 -25.77 -25.63 15.64
N MET A 103 -26.36 -26.11 16.74
CA MET A 103 -26.75 -27.51 16.90
C MET A 103 -28.15 -27.76 16.36
N PHE A 104 -28.48 -29.00 16.01
CA PHE A 104 -29.77 -29.40 15.46
C PHE A 104 -30.31 -30.69 16.11
N ASP A 105 -31.49 -30.60 16.75
CA ASP A 105 -32.15 -31.72 17.43
C ASP A 105 -33.16 -32.48 16.54
N GLY A 106 -33.40 -32.01 15.31
CA GLY A 106 -34.39 -32.57 14.39
C GLY A 106 -35.72 -31.79 14.34
N ALA A 107 -35.87 -30.73 15.14
CA ALA A 107 -37.03 -29.85 15.17
C ALA A 107 -36.66 -28.37 15.34
N SER A 108 -35.50 -28.07 15.92
CA SER A 108 -35.01 -26.72 16.17
C SER A 108 -33.49 -26.65 16.07
N PHE A 109 -32.99 -25.42 15.96
CA PHE A 109 -31.57 -25.10 15.99
C PHE A 109 -31.22 -24.34 17.26
N GLY A 110 -30.18 -24.76 17.97
CA GLY A 110 -29.55 -23.99 19.04
C GLY A 110 -28.35 -23.22 18.48
N LEU A 111 -28.53 -21.92 18.23
CA LEU A 111 -27.54 -21.01 17.65
C LEU A 111 -26.57 -20.52 18.73
N ALA A 112 -25.29 -20.41 18.38
CA ALA A 112 -24.29 -19.69 19.16
C ALA A 112 -23.37 -18.84 18.29
N HIS A 113 -23.06 -17.63 18.75
CA HIS A 113 -22.29 -16.66 17.99
C HIS A 113 -21.33 -15.82 18.85
N VAL A 114 -20.09 -15.69 18.38
CA VAL A 114 -19.02 -14.82 18.87
C VAL A 114 -18.19 -14.37 17.65
N GLY A 115 -17.99 -13.07 17.45
CA GLY A 115 -17.20 -12.53 16.34
C GLY A 115 -18.04 -11.86 15.26
N ASP A 116 -17.53 -11.82 14.04
CA ASP A 116 -18.17 -11.20 12.86
C ASP A 116 -18.40 -12.19 11.70
N SER A 117 -18.08 -13.47 11.90
CA SER A 117 -18.64 -14.55 11.07
C SER A 117 -20.17 -14.58 11.22
N ARG A 118 -20.90 -14.90 10.16
CA ARG A 118 -22.35 -14.68 10.11
C ARG A 118 -23.16 -15.95 9.95
N GLY A 119 -24.32 -15.98 10.59
CA GLY A 119 -25.38 -16.96 10.38
C GLY A 119 -26.56 -16.35 9.62
N TYR A 120 -27.10 -17.08 8.65
CA TYR A 120 -28.27 -16.68 7.86
C TYR A 120 -29.30 -17.80 7.81
N LEU A 121 -30.58 -17.43 7.77
CA LEU A 121 -31.71 -18.29 7.46
C LEU A 121 -32.34 -17.85 6.15
N LEU A 122 -32.41 -18.76 5.18
CA LEU A 122 -33.26 -18.62 4.00
C LEU A 122 -34.55 -19.43 4.22
N ARG A 123 -35.67 -18.72 4.32
CA ARG A 123 -37.01 -19.30 4.51
C ARG A 123 -38.00 -18.59 3.61
N ASP A 124 -38.83 -19.36 2.90
CA ASP A 124 -39.87 -18.83 2.01
C ASP A 124 -39.34 -17.80 0.98
N GLY A 125 -38.07 -17.91 0.57
CA GLY A 125 -37.40 -17.02 -0.38
C GLY A 125 -36.80 -15.73 0.22
N GLU A 126 -36.95 -15.53 1.53
CA GLU A 126 -36.41 -14.39 2.28
C GLU A 126 -35.14 -14.80 3.04
N LEU A 127 -34.08 -13.99 2.91
CA LEU A 127 -32.83 -14.18 3.65
C LEU A 127 -32.85 -13.29 4.90
N THR A 128 -32.64 -13.87 6.06
CA THR A 128 -32.54 -13.16 7.34
C THR A 128 -31.20 -13.46 7.98
N GLN A 129 -30.41 -12.43 8.30
CA GLN A 129 -29.23 -12.59 9.15
C GLN A 129 -29.67 -12.89 10.59
N LEU A 130 -29.18 -13.98 11.15
CA LEU A 130 -29.52 -14.47 12.49
C LEU A 130 -28.58 -13.93 13.56
N THR A 131 -27.34 -13.58 13.18
CA THR A 131 -26.30 -13.13 14.09
C THR A 131 -26.10 -11.62 14.01
N HIS A 132 -25.64 -11.02 15.10
CA HIS A 132 -25.28 -9.60 15.13
C HIS A 132 -23.77 -9.46 15.26
N ASP A 133 -23.12 -8.84 14.28
CA ASP A 133 -21.65 -8.81 14.23
C ASP A 133 -21.06 -8.12 15.47
N HIS A 134 -20.12 -8.79 16.12
CA HIS A 134 -19.33 -8.22 17.21
C HIS A 134 -18.14 -7.41 16.66
N SER A 135 -18.41 -6.45 15.77
CA SER A 135 -17.39 -5.60 15.16
C SER A 135 -17.56 -4.14 15.54
N TRP A 136 -16.47 -3.38 15.50
CA TRP A 136 -16.49 -1.95 15.84
C TRP A 136 -17.39 -1.15 14.89
N VAL A 137 -17.41 -1.51 13.60
CA VAL A 137 -18.30 -0.86 12.62
C VAL A 137 -19.76 -1.18 12.88
N GLN A 138 -20.09 -2.38 13.37
CA GLN A 138 -21.45 -2.70 13.77
C GLN A 138 -21.89 -1.85 14.97
N SER A 139 -21.03 -1.65 15.98
CA SER A 139 -21.34 -0.73 17.09
C SER A 139 -21.60 0.70 16.61
N LEU A 140 -20.87 1.19 15.60
CA LEU A 140 -21.15 2.49 15.01
C LEU A 140 -22.48 2.56 14.25
N ILE A 141 -22.89 1.46 13.59
CA ILE A 141 -24.20 1.35 12.95
C ILE A 141 -25.30 1.40 14.01
N ASP A 142 -25.15 0.63 15.08
CA ASP A 142 -26.13 0.54 16.18
C ASP A 142 -26.33 1.89 16.88
N GLU A 143 -25.25 2.66 17.01
CA GLU A 143 -25.27 4.03 17.53
C GLU A 143 -25.77 5.08 16.51
N GLY A 144 -26.06 4.68 15.28
CA GLY A 144 -26.49 5.56 14.19
C GLY A 144 -25.42 6.53 13.69
N LYS A 145 -24.14 6.26 13.99
CA LYS A 145 -23.00 7.10 13.58
C LYS A 145 -22.62 6.91 12.13
N ILE A 146 -22.78 5.70 11.60
CA ILE A 146 -22.54 5.37 10.19
C ILE A 146 -23.67 4.51 9.63
N THR A 147 -23.80 4.51 8.31
CA THR A 147 -24.69 3.62 7.57
C THR A 147 -24.00 2.29 7.24
N PRO A 148 -24.74 1.20 6.95
CA PRO A 148 -24.16 -0.06 6.49
C PRO A 148 -23.27 0.10 5.25
N ALA A 149 -23.65 0.97 4.31
CA ALA A 149 -22.86 1.26 3.12
C ALA A 149 -21.50 1.93 3.46
N GLN A 150 -21.47 2.77 4.51
CA GLN A 150 -20.22 3.37 5.00
C GLN A 150 -19.36 2.35 5.75
N ALA A 151 -19.97 1.45 6.52
CA ALA A 151 -19.26 0.39 7.24
C ALA A 151 -18.45 -0.51 6.30
N ALA A 152 -19.02 -0.89 5.15
CA ALA A 152 -18.38 -1.76 4.15
C ALA A 152 -17.05 -1.21 3.61
N THR A 153 -16.87 0.12 3.61
CA THR A 153 -15.65 0.79 3.13
C THR A 153 -14.82 1.42 4.26
N HIS A 154 -15.20 1.16 5.51
CA HIS A 154 -14.56 1.78 6.67
C HIS A 154 -13.12 1.26 6.85
N PRO A 155 -12.14 2.12 7.19
CA PRO A 155 -10.75 1.70 7.42
C PRO A 155 -10.59 0.62 8.50
N HIS A 156 -11.43 0.66 9.53
CA HIS A 156 -11.46 -0.28 10.66
C HIS A 156 -12.60 -1.29 10.57
N ARG A 157 -13.03 -1.69 9.36
CA ARG A 157 -14.13 -2.66 9.19
C ARG A 157 -13.81 -4.06 9.73
N SER A 158 -12.55 -4.47 9.69
CA SER A 158 -12.08 -5.77 10.19
C SER A 158 -11.73 -5.75 11.69
N LEU A 159 -12.17 -4.73 12.43
CA LEU A 159 -11.91 -4.64 13.87
C LEU A 159 -13.00 -5.39 14.65
N ILE A 160 -12.66 -6.58 15.13
CA ILE A 160 -13.53 -7.44 15.92
C ILE A 160 -13.41 -7.10 17.42
N LEU A 161 -14.53 -6.99 18.10
CA LEU A 161 -14.64 -6.65 19.53
C LEU A 161 -14.74 -7.87 20.44
N LYS A 162 -15.18 -9.01 19.92
CA LYS A 162 -15.42 -10.23 20.71
C LYS A 162 -14.94 -11.46 19.94
N VAL A 163 -14.01 -12.20 20.52
CA VAL A 163 -13.45 -13.44 19.96
C VAL A 163 -13.09 -14.42 21.08
N LEU A 164 -12.93 -15.69 20.73
CA LEU A 164 -12.32 -16.68 21.62
C LEU A 164 -10.81 -16.46 21.61
N ASN A 165 -10.23 -16.01 22.72
CA ASN A 165 -8.80 -15.66 22.81
C ASN A 165 -8.15 -16.08 24.15
N GLY A 166 -8.81 -16.93 24.93
CA GLY A 166 -8.34 -17.39 26.25
C GLY A 166 -8.74 -16.51 27.43
N GLN A 167 -9.40 -15.36 27.21
CA GLN A 167 -9.84 -14.50 28.30
C GLN A 167 -11.07 -15.05 29.04
N ILE A 168 -11.16 -14.75 30.34
CA ILE A 168 -12.09 -15.42 31.28
C ILE A 168 -13.51 -14.83 31.24
N ASN A 169 -13.72 -13.68 30.59
CA ASN A 169 -14.98 -12.94 30.63
C ASN A 169 -15.49 -12.60 29.22
N PHE A 170 -16.11 -13.56 28.54
CA PHE A 170 -16.95 -13.27 27.37
C PHE A 170 -18.20 -14.14 27.44
N GLU A 171 -19.36 -13.57 27.10
CA GLU A 171 -20.65 -14.28 27.08
C GLU A 171 -21.07 -14.47 25.63
N PRO A 172 -21.22 -15.69 25.09
CA PRO A 172 -21.66 -15.89 23.71
C PRO A 172 -23.13 -15.48 23.53
N ASP A 173 -23.47 -15.08 22.31
CA ASP A 173 -24.87 -14.85 21.94
C ASP A 173 -25.51 -16.20 21.64
N LEU A 174 -26.65 -16.49 22.28
CA LEU A 174 -27.35 -17.78 22.18
C LEU A 174 -28.81 -17.55 21.79
N ASP A 175 -29.33 -18.35 20.86
CA ASP A 175 -30.73 -18.27 20.45
C ASP A 175 -31.28 -19.63 19.98
N VAL A 176 -32.61 -19.78 19.95
CA VAL A 176 -33.29 -20.98 19.47
C VAL A 176 -34.16 -20.64 18.28
N ILE A 177 -34.00 -21.40 17.20
CA ILE A 177 -34.75 -21.21 15.96
C ILE A 177 -35.55 -22.47 15.66
N GLU A 178 -36.86 -22.36 15.54
CA GLU A 178 -37.71 -23.47 15.08
C GLU A 178 -37.37 -23.83 13.62
N ALA A 179 -37.16 -25.11 13.32
CA ALA A 179 -36.87 -25.60 11.98
C ALA A 179 -38.15 -25.90 11.20
N LYS A 180 -38.15 -25.56 9.91
CA LYS A 180 -39.22 -25.88 8.97
C LYS A 180 -38.64 -26.57 7.75
N LEU A 181 -39.43 -27.46 7.16
CA LEU A 181 -39.06 -28.16 5.94
C LEU A 181 -38.68 -27.16 4.84
N GLY A 182 -37.51 -27.36 4.24
CA GLY A 182 -36.96 -26.50 3.18
C GLY A 182 -36.16 -25.30 3.67
N ASP A 183 -36.07 -25.06 4.98
CA ASP A 183 -35.17 -24.04 5.51
C ASP A 183 -33.72 -24.33 5.13
N ARG A 184 -32.97 -23.29 4.77
CA ARG A 184 -31.52 -23.37 4.61
C ARG A 184 -30.85 -22.44 5.60
N LEU A 185 -30.07 -23.01 6.51
CA LEU A 185 -29.21 -22.27 7.41
C LEU A 185 -27.80 -22.26 6.84
N MET A 186 -27.18 -21.08 6.77
CA MET A 186 -25.81 -20.91 6.31
C MET A 186 -24.99 -20.20 7.38
N PHE A 187 -23.80 -20.70 7.64
CA PHE A 187 -22.75 -20.03 8.39
C PHE A 187 -21.57 -19.72 7.47
N CYS A 188 -21.00 -18.53 7.58
CA CYS A 188 -19.84 -18.14 6.77
C CYS A 188 -18.86 -17.23 7.50
N SER A 189 -17.58 -17.26 7.10
CA SER A 189 -16.58 -16.27 7.50
C SER A 189 -16.81 -14.93 6.81
N ASP A 190 -16.09 -13.90 7.24
CA ASP A 190 -16.19 -12.55 6.67
C ASP A 190 -15.66 -12.49 5.22
N GLY A 191 -14.87 -13.47 4.80
CA GLY A 191 -14.41 -13.61 3.41
C GLY A 191 -15.54 -13.81 2.41
N LEU A 192 -16.72 -14.30 2.85
CA LEU A 192 -17.94 -14.27 2.05
C LEU A 192 -18.71 -12.97 2.24
N SER A 193 -19.18 -12.70 3.47
CA SER A 193 -20.12 -11.59 3.76
C SER A 193 -19.51 -10.20 3.61
N GLY A 194 -18.18 -10.08 3.69
CA GLY A 194 -17.44 -8.85 3.43
C GLY A 194 -17.24 -8.53 1.94
N LEU A 195 -17.46 -9.51 1.05
CA LEU A 195 -17.25 -9.37 -0.40
C LEU A 195 -18.52 -9.59 -1.24
N VAL A 196 -19.53 -10.27 -0.71
CA VAL A 196 -20.78 -10.60 -1.40
C VAL A 196 -21.95 -10.04 -0.61
N ASP A 197 -22.78 -9.22 -1.26
CA ASP A 197 -23.95 -8.64 -0.61
C ASP A 197 -25.07 -9.65 -0.37
N ASP A 198 -25.92 -9.37 0.62
CA ASP A 198 -27.04 -10.23 1.04
C ASP A 198 -28.00 -10.58 -0.11
N SER A 199 -28.17 -9.69 -1.10
CA SER A 199 -29.07 -9.94 -2.22
C SER A 199 -28.52 -11.01 -3.17
N ALA A 200 -27.20 -11.00 -3.39
CA ALA A 200 -26.48 -12.03 -4.12
C ALA A 200 -26.43 -13.33 -3.30
N ILE A 201 -26.15 -13.27 -2.00
CA ILE A 201 -26.18 -14.44 -1.10
C ILE A 201 -27.55 -15.11 -1.18
N ARG A 202 -28.65 -14.35 -1.04
CA ARG A 202 -30.02 -14.87 -1.12
C ARG A 202 -30.27 -15.59 -2.44
N MET A 203 -29.86 -15.00 -3.56
CA MET A 203 -30.03 -15.59 -4.89
C MET A 203 -29.29 -16.93 -5.01
N LEU A 204 -28.01 -16.96 -4.62
CA LEU A 204 -27.15 -18.12 -4.76
C LEU A 204 -27.53 -19.25 -3.80
N LEU A 205 -27.89 -18.91 -2.56
CA LEU A 205 -28.37 -19.86 -1.55
C LEU A 205 -29.76 -20.45 -1.91
N SER A 206 -30.50 -19.80 -2.82
CA SER A 206 -31.77 -20.32 -3.37
C SER A 206 -31.58 -21.30 -4.53
N THR A 207 -30.35 -21.59 -4.95
CA THR A 207 -30.07 -22.55 -6.04
C THR A 207 -30.55 -23.94 -5.68
N ALA A 208 -31.28 -24.62 -6.56
CA ALA A 208 -31.90 -25.92 -6.25
C ALA A 208 -30.88 -26.95 -5.75
N ASP A 209 -29.76 -27.07 -6.45
CA ASP A 209 -28.61 -27.88 -6.02
C ASP A 209 -27.80 -27.11 -4.96
N LEU A 210 -27.76 -27.67 -3.75
CA LEU A 210 -27.10 -27.07 -2.60
C LEU A 210 -25.58 -26.99 -2.79
N GLU A 211 -24.96 -28.02 -3.38
CA GLU A 211 -23.53 -28.04 -3.63
C GLU A 211 -23.15 -26.98 -4.66
N ASP A 212 -23.95 -26.86 -5.73
CA ASP A 212 -23.73 -25.84 -6.74
C ASP A 212 -23.92 -24.43 -6.18
N GLY A 213 -24.92 -24.22 -5.31
CA GLY A 213 -25.13 -22.94 -4.61
C GLY A 213 -23.92 -22.53 -3.76
N VAL A 214 -23.38 -23.44 -2.93
CA VAL A 214 -22.18 -23.20 -2.12
C VAL A 214 -20.96 -22.90 -2.99
N ARG A 215 -20.77 -23.68 -4.05
CA ARG A 215 -19.70 -23.45 -5.02
C ARG A 215 -19.80 -22.07 -5.68
N GLN A 216 -21.00 -21.65 -6.06
CA GLN A 216 -21.23 -20.33 -6.65
C GLN A 216 -21.00 -19.19 -5.65
N LEU A 217 -21.36 -19.36 -4.38
CA LEU A 217 -21.06 -18.38 -3.31
C LEU A 217 -19.54 -18.16 -3.17
N ALA A 218 -18.76 -19.24 -3.08
CA ALA A 218 -17.30 -19.15 -3.01
C ALA A 218 -16.69 -18.50 -4.27
N MET A 219 -17.21 -18.83 -5.45
CA MET A 219 -16.80 -18.18 -6.70
C MET A 219 -17.10 -16.68 -6.70
N ALA A 220 -18.29 -16.27 -6.24
CA ALA A 220 -18.66 -14.86 -6.17
C ALA A 220 -17.72 -14.06 -5.24
N ALA A 221 -17.37 -14.60 -4.07
CA ALA A 221 -16.41 -13.99 -3.16
C ALA A 221 -15.02 -13.82 -3.81
N ASN A 222 -14.55 -14.84 -4.52
CA ASN A 222 -13.30 -14.78 -5.27
C ASN A 222 -13.32 -13.77 -6.42
N ASP A 223 -14.43 -13.69 -7.16
CA ASP A 223 -14.59 -12.75 -8.27
C ASP A 223 -14.67 -11.31 -7.78
N ASN A 224 -15.16 -11.10 -6.55
CA ASN A 224 -15.13 -9.81 -5.84
C ASN A 224 -13.79 -9.53 -5.13
N GLY A 225 -12.74 -10.32 -5.41
CA GLY A 225 -11.36 -10.04 -5.02
C GLY A 225 -10.68 -11.18 -4.28
N GLY A 226 -11.44 -12.01 -3.54
CA GLY A 226 -10.90 -13.12 -2.75
C GLY A 226 -9.79 -12.68 -1.79
N HIS A 227 -10.00 -11.56 -1.10
CA HIS A 227 -8.99 -10.95 -0.24
C HIS A 227 -8.77 -11.72 1.08
N ASP A 228 -9.72 -12.58 1.45
CA ASP A 228 -9.66 -13.38 2.67
C ASP A 228 -9.90 -14.87 2.41
N ASN A 229 -9.72 -15.65 3.48
CA ASN A 229 -10.18 -17.04 3.55
C ASN A 229 -11.70 -17.09 3.44
N ILE A 230 -12.23 -18.09 2.72
CA ILE A 230 -13.66 -18.20 2.46
C ILE A 230 -14.12 -19.54 2.99
N THR A 231 -14.96 -19.53 4.02
CA THR A 231 -15.54 -20.74 4.62
C THR A 231 -17.05 -20.62 4.70
N ILE A 232 -17.74 -21.66 4.25
CA ILE A 232 -19.20 -21.70 4.11
C ILE A 232 -19.68 -23.08 4.55
N VAL A 233 -20.62 -23.12 5.48
CA VAL A 233 -21.32 -24.34 5.89
C VAL A 233 -22.81 -24.11 5.76
N VAL A 234 -23.50 -24.95 5.01
CA VAL A 234 -24.95 -24.86 4.79
C VAL A 234 -25.62 -26.15 5.20
N GLY A 235 -26.74 -26.05 5.91
CA GLY A 235 -27.66 -27.16 6.16
C GLY A 235 -29.05 -26.85 5.62
N GLU A 236 -29.62 -27.81 4.90
CA GLU A 236 -30.99 -27.81 4.39
C GLU A 236 -31.85 -28.77 5.21
N VAL A 237 -32.93 -28.26 5.79
CA VAL A 237 -33.89 -29.06 6.55
C VAL A 237 -34.74 -29.87 5.57
N VAL A 238 -34.63 -31.18 5.66
CA VAL A 238 -35.36 -32.13 4.79
C VAL A 238 -36.24 -33.06 5.62
N GLU A 239 -37.11 -33.80 4.94
CA GLU A 239 -37.84 -34.89 5.58
C GLU A 239 -36.86 -35.85 6.25
N GLN A 240 -37.29 -36.48 7.34
CA GLN A 240 -36.45 -37.38 8.09
C GLN A 240 -35.89 -38.50 7.20
N ASP A 241 -34.58 -38.72 7.30
CA ASP A 241 -33.83 -39.67 6.49
C ASP A 241 -32.71 -40.30 7.34
N ASP A 242 -32.80 -41.61 7.57
CA ASP A 242 -31.86 -42.38 8.39
C ASP A 242 -30.44 -42.41 7.78
N ASP A 243 -30.31 -42.33 6.45
CA ASP A 243 -29.01 -42.35 5.78
C ASP A 243 -28.29 -41.01 5.98
N LEU A 244 -29.04 -39.90 5.95
CA LEU A 244 -28.51 -38.58 6.29
C LEU A 244 -28.10 -38.51 7.77
N ASP A 245 -28.95 -39.00 8.68
CA ASP A 245 -28.67 -39.00 10.12
C ASP A 245 -27.44 -39.88 10.48
N ALA A 246 -27.12 -40.89 9.65
CA ALA A 246 -25.94 -41.74 9.83
C ALA A 246 -24.65 -41.18 9.20
N THR A 247 -24.73 -40.05 8.49
CA THR A 247 -23.57 -39.45 7.81
C THR A 247 -22.55 -38.95 8.85
N PRO A 248 -21.26 -39.30 8.73
CA PRO A 248 -20.25 -38.82 9.67
C PRO A 248 -20.03 -37.32 9.53
N GLY A 249 -19.77 -36.64 10.64
CA GLY A 249 -19.37 -35.24 10.61
C GLY A 249 -18.00 -35.05 9.95
N VAL A 250 -17.79 -33.88 9.34
CA VAL A 250 -16.62 -33.54 8.56
C VAL A 250 -16.01 -32.23 9.09
N LEU A 251 -14.70 -32.24 9.32
CA LEU A 251 -13.90 -31.04 9.56
C LEU A 251 -13.40 -30.48 8.22
N ILE A 252 -13.35 -29.15 8.11
CA ILE A 252 -12.84 -28.44 6.93
C ILE A 252 -11.87 -27.31 7.34
N GLY A 253 -11.13 -26.79 6.37
CA GLY A 253 -10.18 -25.69 6.58
C GLY A 253 -8.97 -26.11 7.43
N SER A 254 -8.48 -25.18 8.24
CA SER A 254 -7.30 -25.34 9.11
C SER A 254 -7.40 -26.56 10.02
N ALA A 255 -8.60 -26.94 10.45
CA ALA A 255 -8.83 -28.10 11.33
C ALA A 255 -8.44 -29.45 10.70
N THR A 256 -8.25 -29.50 9.37
CA THR A 256 -7.75 -30.70 8.67
C THR A 256 -6.24 -30.72 8.49
N GLU A 257 -5.57 -29.57 8.62
CA GLU A 257 -4.15 -29.39 8.36
C GLU A 257 -3.33 -29.17 9.64
N VAL A 258 -3.95 -28.58 10.67
CA VAL A 258 -3.32 -28.23 11.94
C VAL A 258 -3.56 -29.32 12.98
N GLU A 259 -2.48 -29.87 13.52
CA GLU A 259 -2.56 -30.77 14.67
C GLU A 259 -2.75 -29.97 15.97
N VAL A 260 -3.94 -30.05 16.55
CA VAL A 260 -4.21 -29.45 17.87
C VAL A 260 -3.41 -30.19 18.96
N PRO A 261 -2.46 -29.52 19.66
CA PRO A 261 -1.68 -30.18 20.69
C PRO A 261 -2.57 -30.74 21.79
N ARG A 262 -2.41 -32.04 22.08
CA ARG A 262 -2.95 -32.61 23.32
C ARG A 262 -2.28 -31.91 24.48
N ALA A 263 -3.06 -31.42 25.44
CA ALA A 263 -2.52 -30.84 26.66
C ALA A 263 -1.50 -31.81 27.26
N ALA A 264 -0.21 -31.44 27.24
CA ALA A 264 0.77 -32.14 28.03
C ALA A 264 0.36 -31.92 29.48
N ALA A 265 0.20 -33.00 30.25
CA ALA A 265 0.06 -32.88 31.70
C ALA A 265 1.18 -31.96 32.19
N ALA A 266 0.80 -30.84 32.82
CA ALA A 266 1.73 -29.83 33.30
C ALA A 266 2.92 -30.51 33.99
N PRO A 267 4.17 -30.09 33.74
CA PRO A 267 5.30 -30.64 34.46
C PRO A 267 5.03 -30.47 35.95
N LYS A 268 5.08 -31.60 36.69
CA LYS A 268 4.85 -31.63 38.14
C LYS A 268 5.60 -30.49 38.80
N ALA A 269 4.86 -29.63 39.51
CA ALA A 269 5.37 -28.52 40.28
C ALA A 269 6.65 -28.91 41.05
N GLY A 270 7.79 -28.45 40.55
CA GLY A 270 9.04 -28.44 41.28
C GLY A 270 9.00 -27.27 42.24
N ALA A 271 8.78 -27.56 43.53
CA ALA A 271 9.02 -26.74 44.72
C ALA A 271 9.22 -25.22 44.46
N ILE A 272 8.13 -24.46 44.50
CA ILE A 272 8.20 -23.00 44.67
C ILE A 272 8.45 -22.73 46.17
N ARG A 273 9.57 -22.07 46.46
CA ARG A 273 9.88 -21.50 47.77
C ARG A 273 8.94 -20.31 48.00
N ASP A 274 8.35 -20.26 49.19
CA ASP A 274 7.65 -19.11 49.73
C ASP A 274 8.54 -17.86 49.65
N ASP A 275 8.20 -16.93 48.78
CA ASP A 275 8.59 -15.52 48.92
C ASP A 275 7.39 -14.66 48.51
N ALA A 276 7.09 -13.68 49.36
CA ALA A 276 5.84 -12.96 49.49
C ALA A 276 5.41 -12.16 48.24
N TYR A 277 4.10 -12.19 47.93
CA TYR A 277 3.44 -11.27 47.02
C TYR A 277 3.28 -9.87 47.66
N PRO A 278 3.65 -8.76 46.99
CA PRO A 278 3.09 -7.46 47.29
C PRO A 278 1.77 -7.29 46.53
N ALA A 279 0.72 -6.88 47.23
CA ALA A 279 -0.55 -6.49 46.64
C ALA A 279 -0.35 -5.29 45.69
N THR A 280 -0.77 -5.43 44.43
CA THR A 280 -0.94 -4.31 43.50
C THR A 280 -2.37 -4.32 42.98
N GLY A 281 -2.98 -3.13 42.92
CA GLY A 281 -4.41 -2.90 42.71
C GLY A 281 -4.91 -3.22 41.29
N PRO A 282 -6.17 -2.86 40.98
CA PRO A 282 -6.79 -3.21 39.70
C PRO A 282 -6.04 -2.54 38.56
N VAL A 283 -5.56 -3.36 37.62
CA VAL A 283 -4.94 -2.91 36.37
C VAL A 283 -6.08 -2.48 35.44
N ASP A 284 -6.13 -1.19 35.14
CA ASP A 284 -7.03 -0.60 34.16
C ASP A 284 -6.57 -1.05 32.76
N HIS A 285 -7.32 -1.99 32.16
CA HIS A 285 -6.99 -2.58 30.86
C HIS A 285 -7.38 -1.70 29.66
N ASP A 286 -8.11 -0.60 29.89
CA ASP A 286 -8.64 0.26 28.82
C ASP A 286 -7.54 1.08 28.10
N ASP A 287 -6.42 1.32 28.80
CA ASP A 287 -5.27 2.05 28.25
C ASP A 287 -4.39 1.18 27.33
N HIS A 288 -4.39 -0.15 27.49
CA HIS A 288 -3.59 -1.05 26.66
C HIS A 288 -4.22 -1.32 25.30
N GLU A 289 -5.55 -1.29 25.20
CA GLU A 289 -6.28 -1.47 23.94
C GLU A 289 -6.26 -0.21 23.07
N LYS A 290 -6.39 0.98 23.69
CA LYS A 290 -6.17 2.28 23.02
C LYS A 290 -4.73 2.45 22.51
N ASN A 291 -3.75 1.88 23.22
CA ASN A 291 -2.35 1.90 22.80
C ASN A 291 -2.00 0.92 21.67
N ARG A 292 -2.88 -0.03 21.33
CA ARG A 292 -2.73 -0.91 20.14
C ARG A 292 -2.98 -0.18 18.82
N TYR A 293 -3.76 0.91 18.85
CA TYR A 293 -4.09 1.77 17.70
C TYR A 293 -3.51 3.18 17.80
N ALA A 294 -2.82 3.51 18.89
CA ALA A 294 -1.93 4.66 18.91
C ALA A 294 -0.82 4.43 17.87
N LEU A 295 -0.44 5.47 17.11
CA LEU A 295 0.74 5.42 16.25
C LEU A 295 1.97 5.15 17.13
N GLU A 296 2.33 3.88 17.33
CA GLU A 296 3.52 3.52 18.08
C GLU A 296 4.75 3.99 17.31
N GLU A 297 5.55 4.85 17.95
CA GLU A 297 6.91 5.12 17.52
C GLU A 297 7.73 3.80 17.59
N PRO A 298 8.43 3.40 16.52
CA PRO A 298 8.99 2.07 16.44
C PRO A 298 10.09 1.82 17.48
N LYS A 299 9.84 0.87 18.38
CA LYS A 299 10.84 0.35 19.33
C LYS A 299 11.96 -0.41 18.59
N ARG A 300 13.16 0.16 18.69
CA ARG A 300 14.51 -0.33 18.32
C ARG A 300 14.64 -1.86 18.11
N ARG A 301 14.66 -2.30 16.85
CA ARG A 301 15.45 -3.46 16.38
C ARG A 301 16.78 -2.94 15.81
N TRP A 302 17.76 -2.70 16.70
CA TRP A 302 18.99 -1.99 16.37
C TRP A 302 19.90 -2.60 15.28
N PRO A 303 19.99 -3.93 15.05
CA PRO A 303 20.88 -4.41 13.98
C PRO A 303 20.28 -4.18 12.57
N GLY A 304 18.97 -4.32 12.39
CA GLY A 304 18.31 -4.14 11.09
C GLY A 304 18.28 -2.69 10.62
N VAL A 305 18.02 -1.76 11.55
CA VAL A 305 18.02 -0.32 11.26
C VAL A 305 19.43 0.17 10.93
N VAL A 306 20.46 -0.31 11.64
CA VAL A 306 21.85 0.05 11.32
C VAL A 306 22.26 -0.45 9.93
N ILE A 307 21.87 -1.67 9.54
CA ILE A 307 22.14 -2.19 8.20
C ILE A 307 21.40 -1.37 7.13
N ALA A 308 20.13 -1.03 7.35
CA ALA A 308 19.35 -0.21 6.43
C ALA A 308 19.96 1.21 6.28
N ILE A 309 20.37 1.83 7.38
CA ILE A 309 21.04 3.14 7.37
C ILE A 309 22.38 3.04 6.65
N LEU A 310 23.17 1.97 6.86
CA LEU A 310 24.43 1.77 6.16
C LEU A 310 24.23 1.55 4.66
N LEU A 311 23.19 0.84 4.24
CA LEU A 311 22.84 0.66 2.82
C LEU A 311 22.40 1.97 2.18
N VAL A 312 21.56 2.76 2.86
CA VAL A 312 21.16 4.09 2.38
C VAL A 312 22.37 5.02 2.32
N ALA A 313 23.23 5.01 3.33
CA ALA A 313 24.47 5.79 3.34
C ALA A 313 25.44 5.34 2.23
N LEU A 314 25.47 4.05 1.90
CA LEU A 314 26.26 3.51 0.79
C LEU A 314 25.70 3.94 -0.58
N VAL A 315 24.37 3.95 -0.74
CA VAL A 315 23.72 4.44 -1.96
C VAL A 315 23.91 5.95 -2.12
N ILE A 316 23.73 6.73 -1.05
CA ILE A 316 23.96 8.17 -1.05
C ILE A 316 25.45 8.48 -1.26
N GLY A 317 26.35 7.75 -0.59
CA GLY A 317 27.80 7.88 -0.76
C GLY A 317 28.25 7.51 -2.16
N GLY A 318 27.71 6.42 -2.72
CA GLY A 318 27.96 6.01 -4.11
C GLY A 318 27.40 7.00 -5.13
N GLY A 319 26.21 7.55 -4.88
CA GLY A 319 25.60 8.61 -5.68
C GLY A 319 26.40 9.92 -5.62
N ALA A 320 26.83 10.34 -4.43
CA ALA A 320 27.66 11.52 -4.23
C ALA A 320 29.06 11.34 -4.84
N PHE A 321 29.65 10.14 -4.73
CA PHE A 321 30.92 9.81 -5.37
C PHE A 321 30.78 9.82 -6.91
N GLY A 322 29.75 9.16 -7.45
CA GLY A 322 29.45 9.15 -8.87
C GLY A 322 29.19 10.55 -9.42
N PHE A 323 28.43 11.37 -8.69
CA PHE A 323 28.16 12.77 -9.03
C PHE A 323 29.43 13.63 -8.98
N ASN A 324 30.28 13.47 -7.95
CA ASN A 324 31.54 14.19 -7.85
C ASN A 324 32.53 13.77 -8.95
N ALA A 325 32.60 12.48 -9.28
CA ALA A 325 33.40 11.98 -10.39
C ALA A 325 32.89 12.51 -11.73
N TYR A 326 31.57 12.56 -11.92
CA TYR A 326 30.94 13.13 -13.10
C TYR A 326 31.16 14.65 -13.22
N ALA A 327 30.98 15.40 -12.13
CA ALA A 327 31.20 16.84 -12.11
C ALA A 327 32.67 17.18 -12.48
N LYS A 328 33.64 16.41 -11.97
CA LYS A 328 35.07 16.62 -12.28
C LYS A 328 35.48 16.22 -13.70
N SER A 329 34.62 15.53 -14.45
CA SER A 329 34.91 15.07 -15.82
C SER A 329 34.70 16.13 -16.89
N ARG A 330 34.17 17.32 -16.54
CA ARG A 330 33.84 18.37 -17.50
C ARG A 330 34.51 19.69 -17.13
N TYR A 331 34.80 20.47 -18.16
CA TYR A 331 35.37 21.79 -18.05
C TYR A 331 34.42 22.79 -18.70
N PHE A 332 34.48 24.05 -18.26
CA PHE A 332 33.77 25.11 -18.94
C PHE A 332 34.57 26.41 -18.85
N VAL A 333 34.35 27.28 -19.84
CA VAL A 333 34.94 28.61 -19.91
C VAL A 333 33.86 29.62 -19.54
N ALA A 334 34.10 30.43 -18.52
CA ALA A 334 33.14 31.43 -18.04
C ALA A 334 33.84 32.73 -17.62
N ALA A 335 33.05 33.78 -17.41
CA ALA A 335 33.53 35.04 -16.87
C ALA A 335 33.83 34.90 -15.38
N ASP A 336 35.02 35.32 -14.96
CA ASP A 336 35.44 35.44 -13.58
C ASP A 336 35.86 36.90 -13.33
N ASP A 337 34.99 37.63 -12.62
CA ASP A 337 35.02 39.09 -12.54
C ASP A 337 35.04 39.78 -13.91
N ALA A 338 36.22 40.26 -14.35
CA ALA A 338 36.42 40.98 -15.61
C ALA A 338 37.17 40.17 -16.66
N HIS A 339 37.60 38.95 -16.35
CA HIS A 339 38.46 38.14 -17.23
C HIS A 339 37.83 36.78 -17.53
N VAL A 340 38.22 36.18 -18.66
CA VAL A 340 37.82 34.83 -19.01
C VAL A 340 38.60 33.82 -18.17
N ALA A 341 37.93 32.80 -17.64
CA ALA A 341 38.57 31.75 -16.84
C ALA A 341 38.05 30.36 -17.18
N ILE A 342 38.88 29.36 -16.91
CA ILE A 342 38.58 27.94 -17.07
C ILE A 342 38.23 27.37 -15.69
N PHE A 343 37.06 26.74 -15.64
CA PHE A 343 36.57 26.06 -14.45
C PHE A 343 36.46 24.56 -14.72
N ASN A 344 36.78 23.75 -13.72
CA ASN A 344 36.47 22.32 -13.69
C ASN A 344 35.19 22.11 -12.87
N GLY A 345 34.17 21.50 -13.46
CA GLY A 345 32.88 21.29 -12.78
C GLY A 345 31.66 21.61 -13.64
N ILE A 346 30.53 21.78 -12.94
CA ILE A 346 29.24 22.18 -13.54
C ILE A 346 28.98 23.66 -13.20
N PRO A 347 28.50 24.49 -14.15
CA PRO A 347 28.16 25.88 -13.86
C PRO A 347 27.00 25.95 -12.85
N GLY A 348 27.16 26.78 -11.82
CA GLY A 348 26.16 27.02 -10.76
C GLY A 348 26.57 26.55 -9.35
N SER A 349 25.68 26.79 -8.40
CA SER A 349 25.80 26.33 -7.01
C SER A 349 24.58 25.51 -6.63
N PHE A 350 24.78 24.48 -5.81
CA PHE A 350 23.70 23.68 -5.26
C PHE A 350 23.78 23.75 -3.74
N LEU A 351 22.70 24.18 -3.09
CA LEU A 351 22.63 24.39 -1.64
C LEU A 351 23.76 25.29 -1.08
N GLY A 352 24.17 26.31 -1.84
CA GLY A 352 25.21 27.26 -1.43
C GLY A 352 26.66 26.75 -1.55
N ILE A 353 26.87 25.54 -2.07
CA ILE A 353 28.19 24.98 -2.36
C ILE A 353 28.46 25.14 -3.86
N SER A 354 29.58 25.77 -4.21
CA SER A 354 30.03 25.88 -5.60
C SER A 354 30.40 24.49 -6.13
N LEU A 355 29.79 24.08 -7.24
CA LEU A 355 30.03 22.80 -7.89
C LEU A 355 31.15 22.87 -8.95
N ASN A 356 31.95 23.93 -8.88
CA ASN A 356 33.05 24.21 -9.78
C ASN A 356 34.27 24.68 -8.99
N THR A 357 35.45 24.44 -9.57
CA THR A 357 36.74 24.89 -9.06
C THR A 357 37.43 25.68 -10.17
N LEU A 358 37.99 26.84 -9.83
CA LEU A 358 38.80 27.63 -10.75
C LEU A 358 40.11 26.89 -11.01
N GLU A 359 40.34 26.50 -12.27
CA GLU A 359 41.57 25.80 -12.68
C GLU A 359 42.61 26.80 -13.20
N GLU A 360 42.21 27.68 -14.11
CA GLU A 360 43.13 28.60 -14.78
C GLU A 360 42.42 29.92 -15.10
N ARG A 361 42.95 31.05 -14.62
CA ARG A 361 42.46 32.39 -14.97
C ARG A 361 43.29 32.93 -16.14
N SER A 362 42.62 33.40 -17.19
CA SER A 362 43.31 34.01 -18.34
C SER A 362 43.47 35.52 -18.17
N ASP A 363 44.32 36.10 -19.02
CA ASP A 363 44.57 37.53 -19.15
C ASP A 363 43.59 38.24 -20.11
N VAL A 364 42.62 37.52 -20.68
CA VAL A 364 41.67 38.06 -21.67
C VAL A 364 40.53 38.81 -20.97
N PRO A 365 40.39 40.14 -21.15
CA PRO A 365 39.28 40.89 -20.58
C PRO A 365 37.99 40.60 -21.34
N VAL A 366 36.89 40.33 -20.62
CA VAL A 366 35.60 40.02 -21.24
C VAL A 366 35.09 41.19 -22.09
N ALA A 367 35.35 42.44 -21.67
CA ALA A 367 34.93 43.65 -22.39
C ALA A 367 35.53 43.81 -23.80
N HIS A 368 36.68 43.17 -24.06
CA HIS A 368 37.34 43.23 -25.36
C HIS A 368 36.82 42.17 -26.33
N LEU A 369 35.99 41.23 -25.86
CA LEU A 369 35.35 40.25 -26.71
C LEU A 369 34.25 40.87 -27.59
N PRO A 370 33.92 40.25 -28.72
CA PRO A 370 32.70 40.53 -29.49
C PRO A 370 31.46 40.35 -28.59
N LYS A 371 30.37 41.13 -28.79
CA LYS A 371 29.18 41.08 -27.90
C LYS A 371 28.57 39.68 -27.79
N PHE A 372 28.57 38.94 -28.90
CA PHE A 372 28.12 37.55 -28.93
C PHE A 372 28.92 36.65 -27.97
N TYR A 373 30.25 36.76 -27.99
CA TYR A 373 31.11 35.95 -27.14
C TYR A 373 31.13 36.43 -25.69
N GLN A 374 30.83 37.71 -25.42
CA GLN A 374 30.56 38.19 -24.06
C GLN A 374 29.36 37.43 -23.46
N GLY A 375 28.23 37.40 -24.17
CA GLY A 375 27.06 36.64 -23.75
C GLY A 375 27.32 35.13 -23.63
N ALA A 376 28.09 34.56 -24.56
CA ALA A 376 28.45 33.14 -24.52
C ALA A 376 29.29 32.79 -23.27
N VAL A 377 30.30 33.62 -22.94
CA VAL A 377 31.16 33.45 -21.76
C VAL A 377 30.38 33.72 -20.45
N GLU A 378 29.47 34.70 -20.44
CA GLU A 378 28.55 34.93 -19.31
C GLU A 378 27.60 33.74 -19.09
N SER A 379 27.15 33.10 -20.18
CA SER A 379 26.29 31.91 -20.13
C SER A 379 27.05 30.58 -19.92
N SER A 380 28.38 30.63 -19.80
CA SER A 380 29.33 29.51 -19.71
C SER A 380 29.40 28.60 -20.95
N ILE A 381 30.60 28.47 -21.52
CA ILE A 381 30.88 27.61 -22.68
C ILE A 381 31.39 26.27 -22.19
N SER A 382 30.59 25.21 -22.35
CA SER A 382 30.93 23.85 -21.89
C SER A 382 31.87 23.13 -22.86
N VAL A 383 32.94 22.51 -22.34
CA VAL A 383 33.93 21.76 -23.12
C VAL A 383 34.30 20.45 -22.42
N SER A 384 34.69 19.44 -23.21
CA SER A 384 34.91 18.08 -22.70
C SER A 384 36.28 17.85 -22.05
N THR A 385 37.29 18.69 -22.31
CA THR A 385 38.66 18.52 -21.80
C THR A 385 39.33 19.86 -21.49
N LEU A 386 40.35 19.84 -20.63
CA LEU A 386 41.15 21.02 -20.29
C LEU A 386 41.85 21.60 -21.53
N ASP A 387 42.36 20.74 -22.41
CA ASP A 387 43.01 21.19 -23.64
C ASP A 387 42.03 21.90 -24.58
N ALA A 388 40.79 21.39 -24.69
CA ALA A 388 39.74 22.06 -25.44
C ALA A 388 39.37 23.42 -24.82
N ALA A 389 39.36 23.51 -23.49
CA ALA A 389 39.15 24.78 -22.79
C ALA A 389 40.25 25.80 -23.09
N ARG A 390 41.53 25.38 -23.07
CA ARG A 390 42.67 26.23 -23.40
C ARG A 390 42.66 26.68 -24.85
N ILE A 391 42.30 25.79 -25.79
CA ILE A 391 42.12 26.15 -27.20
C ILE A 391 41.03 27.22 -27.32
N THR A 392 39.88 27.01 -26.68
CA THR A 392 38.76 27.97 -26.68
C THR A 392 39.20 29.34 -26.12
N VAL A 393 39.95 29.37 -25.02
CA VAL A 393 40.48 30.62 -24.46
C VAL A 393 41.48 31.30 -25.40
N ASN A 394 42.31 30.54 -26.11
CA ASN A 394 43.22 31.11 -27.11
C ASN A 394 42.46 31.69 -28.31
N ASP A 395 41.41 31.03 -28.79
CA ASP A 395 40.56 31.54 -29.86
C ASP A 395 39.86 32.84 -29.44
N LEU A 396 39.33 32.88 -28.21
CA LEU A 396 38.77 34.09 -27.61
C LEU A 396 39.81 35.20 -27.47
N ARG A 397 41.08 34.87 -27.16
CA ARG A 397 42.17 35.87 -27.10
C ARG A 397 42.42 36.51 -28.45
N THR A 398 42.47 35.72 -29.52
CA THR A 398 42.66 36.24 -30.89
C THR A 398 41.48 37.13 -31.28
N LEU A 399 40.25 36.68 -31.03
CA LEU A 399 39.04 37.48 -31.31
C LEU A 399 39.01 38.79 -30.52
N ALA A 400 39.44 38.78 -29.25
CA ALA A 400 39.53 39.99 -28.44
C ALA A 400 40.57 40.99 -29.01
N ALA A 401 41.72 40.49 -29.45
CA ALA A 401 42.77 41.33 -30.04
C ALA A 401 42.33 41.97 -31.37
N ASP A 402 41.67 41.20 -32.24
CA ASP A 402 41.16 41.69 -33.52
C ASP A 402 40.05 42.73 -33.31
N CYS A 403 39.10 42.45 -32.40
CA CYS A 403 38.03 43.38 -32.04
C CYS A 403 38.58 44.68 -31.43
N GLN A 404 39.61 44.58 -30.58
CA GLN A 404 40.28 45.74 -30.01
C GLN A 404 40.98 46.59 -31.08
N ALA A 405 41.71 45.97 -32.02
CA ALA A 405 42.38 46.68 -33.10
C ALA A 405 41.40 47.48 -33.97
N VAL A 406 40.24 46.89 -34.30
CA VAL A 406 39.17 47.57 -35.06
C VAL A 406 38.62 48.77 -34.27
N ARG A 407 38.39 48.63 -32.97
CA ARG A 407 37.93 49.73 -32.10
C ARG A 407 38.98 50.86 -32.00
N GLU A 408 40.26 50.53 -31.91
CA GLU A 408 41.36 51.49 -31.87
C GLU A 408 41.55 52.24 -33.20
N GLU A 409 41.39 51.56 -34.35
CA GLU A 409 41.42 52.21 -35.66
C GLU A 409 40.27 53.20 -35.84
N ARG A 410 39.07 52.85 -35.37
CA ARG A 410 37.91 53.77 -35.38
C ARG A 410 38.06 54.94 -34.40
N ALA A 411 38.78 54.75 -33.31
CA ALA A 411 39.05 55.82 -32.35
C ALA A 411 40.06 56.86 -32.87
N LYS A 412 40.75 56.60 -33.99
CA LYS A 412 41.60 57.60 -34.66
C LYS A 412 40.70 58.65 -35.33
N PRO A 413 40.92 59.95 -35.10
CA PRO A 413 40.12 61.00 -35.73
C PRO A 413 40.36 61.05 -37.24
N ASP A 414 39.28 61.14 -38.03
CA ASP A 414 39.34 61.28 -39.49
C ASP A 414 40.06 62.57 -39.91
N PRO A 415 40.84 62.55 -41.02
CA PRO A 415 41.45 63.75 -41.57
C PRO A 415 40.38 64.69 -42.15
N VAL A 416 40.43 65.94 -41.70
CA VAL A 416 39.53 67.06 -42.01
C VAL A 416 39.31 67.23 -43.53
N PRO A 417 38.06 67.26 -44.04
CA PRO A 417 37.76 67.73 -45.38
C PRO A 417 37.89 69.26 -45.44
N ILE A 418 38.63 69.77 -46.41
CA ILE A 418 38.85 71.20 -46.65
C ILE A 418 37.55 71.84 -47.13
N THR A 419 36.92 72.65 -46.27
CA THR A 419 35.76 73.47 -46.59
C THR A 419 36.17 74.66 -47.45
N THR A 420 35.57 74.82 -48.64
CA THR A 420 35.57 76.12 -49.35
C THR A 420 34.13 76.62 -49.48
N SER A 421 33.87 77.76 -48.86
CA SER A 421 32.59 78.46 -48.74
C SER A 421 31.97 78.89 -50.08
N ALA A 422 30.65 78.83 -50.20
CA ALA A 422 29.83 79.91 -50.79
C ALA A 422 28.32 79.72 -50.54
N SER A 423 27.78 80.70 -49.81
CA SER A 423 26.42 81.28 -49.73
C SER A 423 25.18 80.60 -50.35
N ALA A 424 24.11 80.62 -49.54
CA ALA A 424 22.71 80.32 -49.87
C ALA A 424 22.11 81.21 -50.98
N PRO A 425 20.95 80.81 -51.57
CA PRO A 425 19.70 81.29 -51.01
C PRO A 425 18.53 80.29 -50.98
N THR A 426 17.54 80.69 -50.19
CA THR A 426 16.25 80.10 -49.84
C THR A 426 15.34 79.75 -51.02
N PHE A 427 14.65 78.60 -50.97
CA PHE A 427 13.39 78.38 -51.70
C PHE A 427 12.40 77.50 -50.91
N THR A 428 11.12 77.79 -51.10
CA THR A 428 9.99 77.46 -50.24
C THR A 428 9.16 76.28 -50.77
N ARG A 429 8.82 75.33 -49.87
CA ARG A 429 7.53 74.59 -49.76
C ARG A 429 7.22 73.45 -50.79
N PRO A 430 6.17 72.60 -50.59
CA PRO A 430 6.12 71.35 -49.81
C PRO A 430 5.57 70.11 -50.58
N GLY A 431 5.59 68.90 -49.99
CA GLY A 431 4.68 67.81 -50.40
C GLY A 431 5.09 66.36 -50.08
N LEU A 432 4.36 65.74 -49.14
CA LEU A 432 4.13 64.28 -48.94
C LEU A 432 3.47 63.62 -50.21
N PRO A 433 3.25 62.28 -50.40
CA PRO A 433 3.19 61.13 -49.46
C PRO A 433 3.76 59.77 -50.07
N PRO A 434 3.24 58.51 -49.85
CA PRO A 434 4.01 57.45 -49.17
C PRO A 434 4.03 56.01 -49.83
N LEU A 435 4.86 55.08 -49.28
CA LEU A 435 4.71 53.59 -49.17
C LEU A 435 4.49 52.73 -50.47
N PRO A 436 4.43 51.36 -50.47
CA PRO A 436 5.03 50.29 -49.62
C PRO A 436 5.59 49.02 -50.38
N VAL A 437 6.28 48.13 -49.63
CA VAL A 437 6.25 46.63 -49.57
C VAL A 437 6.40 45.75 -50.84
N VAL A 438 7.36 44.80 -50.83
CA VAL A 438 7.22 43.37 -51.28
C VAL A 438 8.32 42.46 -50.64
N SER A 439 7.93 41.25 -50.21
CA SER A 439 8.77 40.05 -49.91
C SER A 439 8.28 38.87 -50.79
N PRO A 440 8.72 37.60 -50.61
CA PRO A 440 10.04 36.94 -50.67
C PRO A 440 10.02 35.71 -51.64
N LEU A 441 11.13 34.96 -51.86
CA LEU A 441 11.19 33.47 -51.85
C LEU A 441 12.53 32.84 -52.30
N ALA A 442 12.84 31.69 -51.67
CA ALA A 442 13.40 30.43 -52.21
C ALA A 442 14.92 30.07 -52.06
N SER A 443 15.13 28.97 -51.33
CA SER A 443 16.31 28.08 -51.15
C SER A 443 16.45 27.06 -52.33
N PRO A 444 17.26 25.94 -52.32
CA PRO A 444 18.37 25.45 -51.44
C PRO A 444 19.58 24.70 -52.12
N THR A 445 20.57 24.25 -51.29
CA THR A 445 21.46 23.02 -51.33
C THR A 445 22.73 22.92 -52.23
N PRO A 446 23.73 22.02 -51.97
CA PRO A 446 24.57 21.79 -50.75
C PRO A 446 26.09 21.49 -51.06
N VAL A 447 26.96 21.28 -50.03
CA VAL A 447 28.01 20.22 -49.86
C VAL A 447 29.03 20.57 -48.72
N LEU A 448 29.31 19.55 -47.88
CA LEU A 448 30.17 19.33 -46.67
C LEU A 448 31.67 19.83 -46.67
N PRO A 449 32.50 19.60 -45.60
CA PRO A 449 32.34 19.78 -44.14
C PRO A 449 33.64 20.33 -43.44
N THR A 450 33.61 21.16 -42.38
CA THR A 450 34.72 21.20 -41.40
C THR A 450 34.31 21.84 -40.06
N SER A 451 34.96 21.39 -39.00
CA SER A 451 34.67 21.57 -37.57
C SER A 451 34.42 23.00 -37.09
N LEU A 452 33.30 23.20 -36.41
CA LEU A 452 33.13 24.07 -35.24
C LEU A 452 31.80 23.67 -34.58
N GLY A 453 31.89 22.93 -33.50
CA GLY A 453 30.74 22.29 -32.85
C GLY A 453 30.46 22.84 -31.47
N THR A 454 30.47 24.16 -31.26
CA THR A 454 29.64 24.82 -30.22
C THR A 454 29.58 26.33 -30.49
N VAL A 455 28.37 26.83 -30.74
CA VAL A 455 27.95 28.24 -30.89
C VAL A 455 28.71 29.05 -31.96
N THR A 456 28.19 29.06 -33.19
CA THR A 456 28.60 29.99 -34.25
C THR A 456 27.51 31.06 -34.39
N PRO A 457 27.83 32.36 -34.46
CA PRO A 457 26.84 33.40 -34.69
C PRO A 457 26.14 33.20 -36.04
N SER A 458 24.90 33.67 -36.15
CA SER A 458 24.21 33.72 -37.45
C SER A 458 24.86 34.80 -38.33
N ALA A 459 24.89 34.63 -39.65
CA ALA A 459 25.54 35.55 -40.60
C ALA A 459 25.07 37.03 -40.50
N THR A 460 23.93 37.28 -39.85
CA THR A 460 23.42 38.63 -39.54
C THR A 460 24.01 39.28 -38.29
N GLU A 461 24.49 38.51 -37.30
CA GLU A 461 25.17 39.05 -36.11
C GLU A 461 26.63 39.43 -36.41
N GLU A 462 27.29 38.72 -37.34
CA GLU A 462 28.65 39.07 -37.80
C GLU A 462 28.71 40.40 -38.58
N ALA A 463 27.58 40.88 -39.11
CA ALA A 463 27.53 42.05 -40.00
C ALA A 463 27.35 43.40 -39.28
N ASN A 464 27.09 43.39 -37.96
CA ASN A 464 26.89 44.63 -37.20
C ASN A 464 28.24 45.12 -36.61
N PRO A 465 28.72 46.31 -36.99
CA PRO A 465 30.00 46.84 -36.53
C PRO A 465 30.06 47.12 -35.01
N GLU A 466 28.96 47.08 -34.27
CA GLU A 466 29.01 47.12 -32.79
C GLU A 466 29.23 45.77 -32.13
N ASP A 467 28.98 44.68 -32.87
CA ASP A 467 29.12 43.32 -32.38
C ASP A 467 30.54 42.78 -32.63
N CYS A 468 31.31 43.49 -33.48
CA CYS A 468 32.79 43.59 -33.51
C CYS A 468 33.29 44.93 -34.07
#